data_AF-A0A6C0LDL6-F1
#
_entry.id   AF-A0A6C0LDL6-F1
#
_cell.length_a   1.000
_cell.length_b   1.000
_cell.length_c   1.000
_cell.angle_alpha   90.00
_cell.angle_beta   90.00
_cell.angle_gamma   90.00
#
_symmetry.space_group_name_H-M   'P 1'
#
loop_
_entity.id
_entity.type
_entity.pdbx_description
1 polymer ?
#
loop_
_entity_poly.entity_id
_entity_poly.type
_entity_poly.pdbx_seq_one_letter_code
_entity_poly.pdbx_strand_id
1 'polypeptide(L)'
;MNRFTQYFNNLSLIFSHKYAKSKDLSKKTSSYNPTIQKDITAIIDKYIKKEKAYNNNNLESLQFDMLVLEKDLQERYNKNKSNNFSFPEIKNVLDCIADVLTYFKDIPNFKSDNRMRWQIEQTINLIKNASQETVCADIKFDKCPPEDTISTIKNANNKGYFNIKNENVIFRHGKEYCDDNVYETPYNGNQYPYAYSIRVMVQAISLVDLINIELKNKKQGDVWKSHYATVYFGERYHYYLDYLLDNAPDVFILPILQNVGATTLIRNRYSRIQPCGIIFDEAFVDEDMQTPSNFFWHDLNHARRIYQNNLWYSKQNNIDLNSLYTIMRKDVQELMPIKKWLSSNPENMKYESLIKILLFEVVHEDALPFTKDSIKMDILFSSGNCYPYERTYDNVEEGNTYNRINLRFYEQGASTLRTIYNKVRHAFFEKEQTNDIIVKTELRYIKHMVEASYLLLNKVSPNEYNENNKEAICEQLKQLIRDRTFQAHNAKRLLGVNTDSQDSDSSRRRNKV
;
A
#
# COMPACT_ATOMS: atom_id res chain seq x y z
N MET A 1 3.88 -42.27 18.49
CA MET A 1 3.19 -41.76 17.28
C MET A 1 2.21 -40.63 17.62
N ASN A 2 2.62 -39.66 18.47
CA ASN A 2 1.84 -38.45 18.79
C ASN A 2 2.74 -37.47 19.57
N ARG A 3 3.63 -36.73 18.90
CA ARG A 3 4.35 -35.54 19.41
C ARG A 3 5.00 -34.75 18.24
N PHE A 4 4.21 -34.18 17.33
CA PHE A 4 4.75 -33.34 16.24
C PHE A 4 3.93 -32.08 15.88
N THR A 5 3.02 -31.63 16.75
CA THR A 5 2.07 -30.54 16.40
C THR A 5 2.15 -29.32 17.32
N GLN A 6 3.33 -28.95 17.83
CA GLN A 6 3.41 -27.83 18.79
C GLN A 6 4.59 -26.84 18.62
N TYR A 7 5.14 -26.68 17.41
CA TYR A 7 6.27 -25.76 17.19
C TYR A 7 6.18 -24.76 16.03
N PHE A 8 4.98 -24.48 15.48
CA PHE A 8 4.87 -23.61 14.29
C PHE A 8 4.13 -22.26 14.46
N ASN A 9 3.90 -21.77 15.68
CA ASN A 9 3.06 -20.57 15.89
C ASN A 9 3.75 -19.25 16.31
N ASN A 10 5.08 -19.09 16.20
CA ASN A 10 5.75 -17.90 16.77
C ASN A 10 6.63 -17.03 15.86
N LEU A 11 6.38 -16.94 14.53
CA LEU A 11 7.27 -16.19 13.62
C LEU A 11 6.61 -15.12 12.72
N SER A 12 5.48 -14.53 13.10
CA SER A 12 4.82 -13.42 12.35
C SER A 12 4.90 -12.03 13.00
N LEU A 13 5.84 -11.80 13.91
CA LEU A 13 5.66 -10.77 14.96
C LEU A 13 6.72 -9.66 15.03
N ILE A 14 7.35 -9.27 13.91
CA ILE A 14 8.35 -8.18 13.94
C ILE A 14 8.00 -6.97 13.04
N PHE A 15 7.02 -7.05 12.13
CA PHE A 15 6.52 -5.87 11.40
C PHE A 15 5.04 -5.98 11.03
N SER A 16 4.25 -6.66 11.86
CA SER A 16 2.82 -6.44 11.82
C SER A 16 2.55 -5.14 12.57
N HIS A 17 1.94 -4.15 11.92
CA HIS A 17 0.99 -3.31 12.63
C HIS A 17 -0.14 -4.22 13.11
N LYS A 18 0.16 -4.96 14.18
CA LYS A 18 -0.82 -5.55 15.06
C LYS A 18 -1.57 -4.35 15.64
N TYR A 19 -2.77 -4.10 15.11
CA TYR A 19 -3.87 -3.87 16.02
C TYR A 19 -4.00 -5.16 16.82
N ALA A 20 -3.18 -5.28 17.87
CA ALA A 20 -3.17 -6.44 18.72
C ALA A 20 -4.58 -6.61 19.29
N LYS A 21 -5.04 -7.86 19.38
CA LYS A 21 -5.83 -8.28 20.53
C LYS A 21 -5.04 -7.91 21.79
N SER A 22 -5.24 -6.69 22.25
CA SER A 22 -4.79 -6.17 23.54
C SER A 22 -6.07 -5.77 24.27
N LYS A 23 -6.32 -6.42 25.40
CA LYS A 23 -7.47 -6.15 26.27
C LYS A 23 -7.41 -4.75 26.93
N ASP A 24 -6.36 -3.97 26.69
CA ASP A 24 -6.14 -2.64 27.27
C ASP A 24 -6.29 -1.47 26.26
N LEU A 25 -7.11 -1.65 25.22
CA LEU A 25 -7.44 -0.62 24.22
C LEU A 25 -8.38 0.50 24.74
N SER A 26 -8.52 0.71 26.05
CA SER A 26 -9.51 1.66 26.61
C SER A 26 -9.18 3.15 26.42
N LYS A 27 -8.08 3.50 25.76
CA LYS A 27 -7.77 4.89 25.37
C LYS A 27 -7.11 4.96 23.98
N LYS A 28 -7.85 4.60 22.93
CA LYS A 28 -7.54 5.03 21.55
C LYS A 28 -8.40 6.24 21.19
N THR A 29 -7.78 7.27 20.64
CA THR A 29 -8.44 8.41 19.99
C THR A 29 -8.98 7.98 18.63
N SER A 30 -9.99 7.11 18.64
CA SER A 30 -10.82 6.88 17.46
C SER A 30 -11.58 8.16 17.13
N SER A 31 -11.75 8.46 15.83
CA SER A 31 -12.62 9.55 15.38
C SER A 31 -14.08 9.33 15.80
N TYR A 32 -14.45 8.06 15.92
CA TYR A 32 -15.79 7.61 16.25
C TYR A 32 -16.04 7.56 17.76
N ASN A 33 -17.33 7.59 18.14
CA ASN A 33 -17.65 7.12 19.48
C ASN A 33 -17.36 5.60 19.58
N PRO A 34 -17.17 5.04 20.79
CA PRO A 34 -16.79 3.64 20.94
C PRO A 34 -17.78 2.64 20.30
N THR A 35 -19.07 2.96 20.26
CA THR A 35 -20.10 2.12 19.65
C THR A 35 -19.96 2.05 18.14
N ILE A 36 -19.89 3.20 17.47
CA ILE A 36 -19.67 3.31 16.02
C ILE A 36 -18.38 2.60 15.63
N GLN A 37 -17.30 2.81 16.38
CA GLN A 37 -16.02 2.15 16.12
C GLN A 37 -16.15 0.62 16.16
N LYS A 38 -16.85 0.10 17.17
CA LYS A 38 -17.06 -1.35 17.34
C LYS A 38 -17.85 -1.93 16.17
N ASP A 39 -18.91 -1.26 15.74
CA ASP A 39 -19.77 -1.74 14.66
C ASP A 39 -19.06 -1.71 13.31
N ILE A 40 -18.35 -0.62 12.99
CA ILE A 40 -17.52 -0.52 11.77
C ILE A 40 -16.43 -1.59 11.79
N THR A 41 -15.75 -1.79 12.91
CA THR A 41 -14.72 -2.84 13.04
C THR A 41 -15.31 -4.22 12.78
N ALA A 42 -16.53 -4.50 13.27
CA ALA A 42 -17.19 -5.78 13.03
C ALA A 42 -17.53 -6.00 11.54
N ILE A 43 -17.93 -4.93 10.83
CA ILE A 43 -18.14 -4.97 9.37
C ILE A 43 -16.82 -5.26 8.66
N ILE A 44 -15.75 -4.52 8.95
CA ILE A 44 -14.44 -4.71 8.32
C ILE A 44 -13.90 -6.12 8.58
N ASP A 45 -13.99 -6.62 9.82
CA ASP A 45 -13.54 -7.96 10.20
C ASP A 45 -14.28 -9.07 9.44
N LYS A 46 -15.56 -8.88 9.12
CA LYS A 46 -16.33 -9.81 8.26
C LYS A 46 -15.69 -9.91 6.87
N TYR A 47 -15.30 -8.79 6.26
CA TYR A 47 -14.71 -8.77 4.92
C TYR A 47 -13.24 -9.15 4.89
N ILE A 48 -12.46 -8.85 5.94
CA ILE A 48 -11.10 -9.38 6.13
C ILE A 48 -11.12 -10.91 6.21
N LYS A 49 -12.10 -11.50 6.92
CA LYS A 49 -12.24 -12.97 6.99
C LYS A 49 -12.57 -13.57 5.63
N LYS A 50 -13.45 -12.92 4.84
CA LYS A 50 -13.74 -13.35 3.46
C LYS A 50 -12.48 -13.29 2.59
N GLU A 51 -11.75 -12.19 2.63
CA GLU A 51 -10.49 -12.01 1.89
C GLU A 51 -9.48 -13.12 2.22
N LYS A 52 -9.30 -13.44 3.50
CA LYS A 52 -8.45 -14.55 3.96
C LYS A 52 -8.97 -15.92 3.50
N ALA A 53 -10.28 -16.14 3.48
CA ALA A 53 -10.88 -17.40 3.04
C ALA A 53 -10.67 -17.65 1.54
N TYR A 54 -10.82 -16.61 0.70
CA TYR A 54 -10.51 -16.68 -0.72
C TYR A 54 -9.04 -17.07 -0.95
N ASN A 55 -8.13 -16.47 -0.18
CA ASN A 55 -6.71 -16.77 -0.28
C ASN A 55 -6.36 -18.19 0.21
N ASN A 56 -6.98 -18.69 1.28
CA ASN A 56 -6.68 -20.01 1.84
C ASN A 56 -7.23 -21.18 0.99
N ASN A 57 -8.32 -20.99 0.24
CA ASN A 57 -8.89 -22.05 -0.60
C ASN A 57 -8.10 -22.27 -1.91
N ASN A 58 -7.23 -21.33 -2.30
CA ASN A 58 -6.37 -21.43 -3.47
C ASN A 58 -4.88 -21.60 -3.13
N LEU A 59 -4.49 -21.59 -1.84
CA LEU A 59 -3.09 -21.62 -1.41
C LEU A 59 -2.92 -22.51 -0.17
N GLU A 60 -2.27 -23.66 -0.34
CA GLU A 60 -1.88 -24.56 0.77
C GLU A 60 -0.81 -23.95 1.72
N SER A 61 -0.48 -22.66 1.59
CA SER A 61 0.45 -21.98 2.49
C SER A 61 -0.16 -20.70 3.06
N LEU A 62 -0.03 -20.53 4.38
CA LEU A 62 -0.54 -19.43 5.22
C LEU A 62 0.07 -18.04 4.91
N GLN A 63 0.56 -17.81 3.70
CA GLN A 63 1.08 -16.52 3.25
C GLN A 63 0.42 -16.15 1.93
N PHE A 64 0.08 -14.87 1.80
CA PHE A 64 -0.41 -14.26 0.57
C PHE A 64 0.60 -14.54 -0.55
N ASP A 65 0.36 -15.57 -1.37
CA ASP A 65 1.26 -15.89 -2.47
C ASP A 65 0.93 -14.96 -3.64
N MET A 66 1.57 -13.79 -3.62
CA MET A 66 1.43 -12.78 -4.66
C MET A 66 1.77 -13.32 -6.04
N LEU A 67 2.58 -14.38 -6.18
CA LEU A 67 2.87 -14.96 -7.50
C LEU A 67 1.67 -15.69 -8.08
N VAL A 68 0.97 -16.47 -7.24
CA VAL A 68 -0.22 -17.18 -7.67
C VAL A 68 -1.31 -16.17 -8.02
N LEU A 69 -1.52 -15.16 -7.19
CA LEU A 69 -2.45 -14.09 -7.49
C LEU A 69 -2.04 -13.34 -8.77
N GLU A 70 -0.78 -12.93 -8.91
CA GLU A 70 -0.29 -12.22 -10.10
C GLU A 70 -0.48 -13.03 -11.38
N LYS A 71 -0.16 -14.32 -11.34
CA LYS A 71 -0.38 -15.22 -12.48
C LYS A 71 -1.85 -15.31 -12.83
N ASP A 72 -2.71 -15.50 -11.83
CA ASP A 72 -4.16 -15.53 -12.02
C ASP A 72 -4.68 -14.19 -12.57
N LEU A 73 -4.17 -13.05 -12.12
CA LEU A 73 -4.50 -11.73 -12.66
C LEU A 73 -4.06 -11.56 -14.11
N GLN A 74 -2.85 -11.99 -14.45
CA GLN A 74 -2.36 -11.98 -15.83
C GLN A 74 -3.19 -12.92 -16.72
N GLU A 75 -3.52 -14.11 -16.23
CA GLU A 75 -4.38 -15.05 -16.96
C GLU A 75 -5.78 -14.48 -17.18
N ARG A 76 -6.40 -13.93 -16.14
CA ARG A 76 -7.70 -13.26 -16.23
C ARG A 76 -7.61 -12.10 -17.24
N TYR A 77 -6.57 -11.28 -17.18
CA TYR A 77 -6.34 -10.16 -18.10
C TYR A 77 -6.18 -10.64 -19.55
N ASN A 78 -5.39 -11.69 -19.79
CA ASN A 78 -5.17 -12.24 -21.14
C ASN A 78 -6.41 -12.96 -21.70
N LYS A 79 -7.23 -13.58 -20.82
CA LYS A 79 -8.52 -14.21 -21.18
C LYS A 79 -9.60 -13.18 -21.50
N ASN A 80 -9.39 -11.89 -21.21
CA ASN A 80 -10.33 -10.78 -21.41
C ASN A 80 -10.68 -10.46 -22.88
N LYS A 81 -10.43 -11.38 -23.81
CA LYS A 81 -11.11 -11.38 -25.12
C LYS A 81 -12.55 -11.92 -25.04
N SER A 82 -13.03 -12.39 -23.88
CA SER A 82 -14.30 -13.16 -23.78
C SER A 82 -15.34 -12.66 -22.77
N ASN A 83 -15.40 -11.36 -22.45
CA ASN A 83 -16.48 -10.65 -21.71
C ASN A 83 -16.94 -11.15 -20.31
N ASN A 84 -16.49 -12.28 -19.78
CA ASN A 84 -16.85 -12.80 -18.46
C ASN A 84 -15.66 -12.70 -17.48
N PHE A 85 -15.41 -11.51 -16.96
CA PHE A 85 -14.30 -11.21 -16.06
C PHE A 85 -14.81 -10.83 -14.66
N SER A 86 -14.38 -11.54 -13.61
CA SER A 86 -14.73 -11.23 -12.21
C SER A 86 -13.48 -10.98 -11.36
N PHE A 87 -13.58 -10.01 -10.45
CA PHE A 87 -12.52 -9.64 -9.52
C PHE A 87 -13.03 -9.69 -8.08
N PRO A 88 -13.12 -10.89 -7.49
CA PRO A 88 -13.67 -11.08 -6.16
C PRO A 88 -12.95 -10.24 -5.09
N GLU A 89 -11.66 -9.93 -5.29
CA GLU A 89 -10.85 -9.13 -4.39
C GLU A 89 -11.37 -7.68 -4.30
N ILE A 90 -11.56 -7.01 -5.45
CA ILE A 90 -12.08 -5.64 -5.53
C ILE A 90 -13.56 -5.63 -5.12
N LYS A 91 -14.33 -6.64 -5.54
CA LYS A 91 -15.73 -6.76 -5.13
C LYS A 91 -15.86 -6.86 -3.60
N ASN A 92 -14.99 -7.64 -2.94
CA ASN A 92 -15.02 -7.77 -1.48
C ASN A 92 -14.76 -6.43 -0.78
N VAL A 93 -13.85 -5.60 -1.32
CA VAL A 93 -13.58 -4.24 -0.82
C VAL A 93 -14.78 -3.33 -1.05
N LEU A 94 -15.34 -3.32 -2.26
CA LEU A 94 -16.53 -2.53 -2.60
C LEU A 94 -17.75 -2.90 -1.74
N ASP A 95 -18.00 -4.20 -1.54
CA ASP A 95 -19.04 -4.70 -0.65
C ASP A 95 -18.80 -4.23 0.80
N CYS A 96 -17.54 -4.22 1.27
CA CYS A 96 -17.18 -3.69 2.59
C CYS A 96 -17.48 -2.20 2.71
N ILE A 97 -17.09 -1.40 1.72
CA ILE A 97 -17.36 0.04 1.70
C ILE A 97 -18.87 0.29 1.69
N ALA A 98 -19.63 -0.45 0.86
CA ALA A 98 -21.08 -0.33 0.81
C ALA A 98 -21.76 -0.67 2.15
N ASP A 99 -21.32 -1.71 2.85
CA ASP A 99 -21.85 -2.06 4.18
C ASP A 99 -21.52 -0.96 5.22
N VAL A 100 -20.30 -0.41 5.19
CA VAL A 100 -19.91 0.70 6.08
C VAL A 100 -20.71 1.98 5.78
N LEU A 101 -20.87 2.34 4.52
CA LEU A 101 -21.68 3.47 4.10
C LEU A 101 -23.16 3.29 4.47
N THR A 102 -23.69 2.07 4.32
CA THR A 102 -25.05 1.72 4.76
C THR A 102 -25.21 1.92 6.26
N TYR A 103 -24.24 1.48 7.06
CA TYR A 103 -24.24 1.74 8.51
C TYR A 103 -24.29 3.24 8.80
N PHE A 104 -23.43 4.04 8.17
CA PHE A 104 -23.43 5.50 8.35
C PHE A 104 -24.73 6.18 7.92
N LYS A 105 -25.41 5.65 6.91
CA LYS A 105 -26.70 6.20 6.48
C LYS A 105 -27.73 6.20 7.61
N ASP A 106 -27.67 5.20 8.47
CA ASP A 106 -28.70 4.90 9.47
C ASP A 106 -28.35 5.40 10.88
N ILE A 107 -27.12 5.88 11.12
CA ILE A 107 -26.77 6.44 12.43
C ILE A 107 -27.51 7.76 12.72
N PRO A 108 -27.82 8.07 14.00
CA PRO A 108 -28.58 9.27 14.36
C PRO A 108 -28.03 10.57 13.80
N ASN A 109 -26.71 10.69 13.66
CA ASN A 109 -26.02 11.88 13.14
C ASN A 109 -26.39 12.24 11.70
N PHE A 110 -26.68 11.23 10.86
CA PHE A 110 -26.98 11.43 9.45
C PHE A 110 -28.41 11.06 9.10
N LYS A 111 -29.13 10.36 9.99
CA LYS A 111 -30.53 9.98 9.78
C LYS A 111 -31.43 11.17 9.38
N SER A 112 -31.17 12.35 9.93
CA SER A 112 -31.88 13.60 9.60
C SER A 112 -31.15 14.50 8.60
N ASP A 113 -29.93 14.17 8.18
CA ASP A 113 -29.15 14.90 7.18
C ASP A 113 -29.44 14.35 5.78
N ASN A 114 -30.46 14.93 5.12
CA ASN A 114 -30.89 14.48 3.80
C ASN A 114 -29.79 14.60 2.73
N ARG A 115 -28.89 15.58 2.85
CA ARG A 115 -27.79 15.79 1.90
C ARG A 115 -26.78 14.66 2.00
N MET A 116 -26.28 14.38 3.21
CA MET A 116 -25.29 13.32 3.41
C MET A 116 -25.88 11.93 3.08
N ARG A 117 -27.14 11.68 3.48
CA ARG A 117 -27.83 10.43 3.11
C ARG A 117 -27.95 10.24 1.61
N TRP A 118 -28.31 11.30 0.87
CA TRP A 118 -28.38 11.24 -0.58
C TRP A 118 -27.01 10.93 -1.19
N GLN A 119 -25.93 11.59 -0.74
CA GLN A 119 -24.57 11.28 -1.19
C GLN A 119 -24.17 9.83 -0.92
N ILE A 120 -24.46 9.32 0.28
CA ILE A 120 -24.26 7.91 0.65
C ILE A 120 -25.02 6.97 -0.29
N GLU A 121 -26.29 7.25 -0.57
CA GLU A 121 -27.11 6.41 -1.45
C GLU A 121 -26.63 6.44 -2.90
N GLN A 122 -26.22 7.60 -3.42
CA GLN A 122 -25.63 7.71 -4.76
C GLN A 122 -24.33 6.91 -4.85
N THR A 123 -23.44 7.02 -3.86
CA THR A 123 -22.20 6.25 -3.83
C THR A 123 -22.46 4.74 -3.73
N ILE A 124 -23.41 4.29 -2.92
CA ILE A 124 -23.80 2.87 -2.87
C ILE A 124 -24.34 2.40 -4.23
N ASN A 125 -25.12 3.22 -4.93
CA ASN A 125 -25.62 2.88 -6.27
C ASN A 125 -24.49 2.84 -7.31
N LEU A 126 -23.51 3.76 -7.24
CA LEU A 126 -22.31 3.71 -8.07
C LEU A 126 -21.51 2.43 -7.80
N ILE A 127 -21.32 2.04 -6.53
CA ILE A 127 -20.68 0.78 -6.17
C ILE A 127 -21.44 -0.41 -6.76
N LYS A 128 -22.77 -0.45 -6.64
CA LYS A 128 -23.60 -1.50 -7.25
C LYS A 128 -23.42 -1.56 -8.76
N ASN A 129 -23.41 -0.42 -9.44
CA ASN A 129 -23.20 -0.38 -10.90
C ASN A 129 -21.79 -0.83 -11.29
N ALA A 130 -20.77 -0.49 -10.50
CA ALA A 130 -19.38 -0.89 -10.76
C ALA A 130 -19.03 -2.33 -10.38
N SER A 131 -19.88 -2.94 -9.55
CA SER A 131 -19.77 -4.35 -9.10
C SER A 131 -20.74 -5.27 -9.82
N GLN A 132 -21.57 -4.74 -10.73
CA GLN A 132 -22.35 -5.55 -11.64
C GLN A 132 -21.39 -6.36 -12.51
N GLU A 133 -21.61 -7.67 -12.54
CA GLU A 133 -21.14 -8.48 -13.66
C GLU A 133 -21.88 -7.95 -14.89
N THR A 134 -21.14 -7.33 -15.82
CA THR A 134 -21.71 -6.85 -17.07
C THR A 134 -22.10 -8.07 -17.92
N VAL A 135 -23.36 -8.50 -17.83
CA VAL A 135 -23.89 -9.53 -18.71
C VAL A 135 -24.31 -8.86 -20.01
N CYS A 136 -23.56 -9.09 -21.08
CA CYS A 136 -24.01 -8.73 -22.43
C CYS A 136 -25.19 -9.62 -22.79
N ALA A 137 -26.39 -9.05 -22.84
CA ALA A 137 -27.56 -9.72 -23.41
C ALA A 137 -27.52 -9.55 -24.93
N ASP A 138 -27.74 -10.64 -25.67
CA ASP A 138 -27.81 -10.66 -27.13
C ASP A 138 -28.85 -9.68 -27.67
N ILE A 139 -28.43 -8.47 -28.05
CA ILE A 139 -29.22 -7.60 -28.91
C ILE A 139 -28.48 -7.54 -30.24
N LYS A 140 -28.96 -8.29 -31.23
CA LYS A 140 -28.49 -8.15 -32.61
C LYS A 140 -28.68 -6.69 -33.02
N PHE A 141 -27.64 -6.07 -33.61
CA PHE A 141 -27.63 -4.70 -34.14
C PHE A 141 -28.87 -4.35 -34.99
N ASP A 142 -29.50 -5.36 -35.60
CA ASP A 142 -30.59 -5.18 -36.59
C ASP A 142 -31.98 -5.64 -36.13
N LYS A 143 -32.18 -5.96 -34.84
CA LYS A 143 -33.52 -6.28 -34.33
C LYS A 143 -33.81 -5.49 -33.07
N CYS A 144 -34.79 -4.59 -33.15
CA CYS A 144 -35.48 -4.16 -31.95
C CYS A 144 -35.86 -5.41 -31.15
N PRO A 145 -35.60 -5.41 -29.83
CA PRO A 145 -35.97 -6.54 -29.01
C PRO A 145 -37.49 -6.78 -29.15
N PRO A 146 -37.97 -8.05 -29.17
CA PRO A 146 -39.37 -8.39 -29.43
C PRO A 146 -40.37 -7.52 -28.65
N GLU A 147 -41.58 -7.28 -29.16
CA GLU A 147 -42.60 -6.39 -28.56
C GLU A 147 -42.99 -6.74 -27.11
N ASP A 148 -42.53 -7.88 -26.64
CA ASP A 148 -42.72 -8.56 -25.37
C ASP A 148 -41.46 -8.53 -24.47
N THR A 149 -40.44 -7.75 -24.83
CA THR A 149 -39.26 -7.46 -23.99
C THR A 149 -39.41 -6.18 -23.17
N ILE A 150 -38.67 -6.06 -22.06
CA ILE A 150 -38.72 -4.90 -21.13
C ILE A 150 -38.62 -3.53 -21.84
N SER A 151 -37.88 -3.46 -22.94
CA SER A 151 -37.63 -2.28 -23.77
C SER A 151 -38.84 -1.73 -24.53
N THR A 152 -39.95 -2.47 -24.65
CA THR A 152 -41.20 -2.00 -25.27
C THR A 152 -42.27 -1.60 -24.25
N ILE A 153 -41.98 -1.73 -22.95
CA ILE A 153 -42.88 -1.37 -21.87
C ILE A 153 -42.93 0.16 -21.72
N LYS A 154 -43.97 0.77 -22.29
CA LYS A 154 -44.18 2.23 -22.27
C LYS A 154 -44.64 2.78 -20.91
N ASN A 155 -44.99 1.92 -19.94
CA ASN A 155 -45.54 2.35 -18.66
C ASN A 155 -45.17 1.41 -17.51
N ALA A 156 -44.48 1.94 -16.50
CA ALA A 156 -43.98 1.21 -15.33
C ALA A 156 -45.09 0.62 -14.42
N ASN A 157 -46.36 0.98 -14.64
CA ASN A 157 -47.50 0.52 -13.85
C ASN A 157 -48.05 -0.87 -14.24
N ASN A 158 -47.52 -1.52 -15.29
CA ASN A 158 -47.86 -2.91 -15.62
C ASN A 158 -47.20 -3.88 -14.62
N LYS A 159 -47.80 -3.97 -13.42
CA LYS A 159 -47.32 -4.70 -12.23
C LYS A 159 -47.12 -6.22 -12.42
N GLY A 160 -47.56 -6.80 -13.53
CA GLY A 160 -47.40 -8.23 -13.80
C GLY A 160 -45.98 -8.66 -14.21
N TYR A 161 -45.18 -7.77 -14.79
CA TYR A 161 -43.87 -8.11 -15.37
C TYR A 161 -42.66 -7.70 -14.51
N PHE A 162 -42.84 -6.81 -13.54
CA PHE A 162 -41.77 -6.37 -12.64
C PHE A 162 -41.54 -7.32 -11.45
N ASN A 163 -41.63 -8.64 -11.66
CA ASN A 163 -41.09 -9.58 -10.70
C ASN A 163 -39.64 -9.94 -11.10
N ILE A 164 -38.78 -8.92 -11.08
CA ILE A 164 -37.32 -9.02 -11.32
C ILE A 164 -36.66 -10.09 -10.42
N LYS A 165 -37.33 -10.52 -9.34
CA LYS A 165 -36.84 -11.59 -8.46
C LYS A 165 -36.98 -13.01 -9.04
N ASN A 166 -37.86 -13.25 -10.02
CA ASN A 166 -38.24 -14.62 -10.39
C ASN A 166 -37.88 -15.06 -11.81
N GLU A 167 -37.54 -14.17 -12.74
CA GLU A 167 -37.19 -14.56 -14.11
C GLU A 167 -35.89 -13.90 -14.59
N ASN A 168 -34.79 -14.61 -14.34
CA ASN A 168 -33.46 -14.36 -14.89
C ASN A 168 -33.41 -14.75 -16.39
N VAL A 169 -34.17 -14.05 -17.23
CA VAL A 169 -34.19 -14.31 -18.70
C VAL A 169 -32.85 -13.94 -19.35
N ILE A 170 -32.08 -13.03 -18.75
CA ILE A 170 -30.75 -12.61 -19.21
C ILE A 170 -29.69 -13.72 -19.05
N PHE A 171 -29.97 -14.79 -18.29
CA PHE A 171 -28.96 -15.79 -17.93
C PHE A 171 -28.88 -17.04 -18.81
N ARG A 172 -29.81 -17.29 -19.74
CA ARG A 172 -29.90 -18.62 -20.39
C ARG A 172 -29.08 -18.85 -21.66
N HIS A 173 -28.56 -17.82 -22.35
CA HIS A 173 -28.07 -18.03 -23.73
C HIS A 173 -26.73 -17.35 -24.12
N GLY A 174 -26.02 -16.68 -23.20
CA GLY A 174 -24.88 -15.82 -23.54
C GLY A 174 -23.54 -16.53 -23.80
N LYS A 175 -23.40 -17.33 -24.87
CA LYS A 175 -22.08 -17.91 -25.23
C LYS A 175 -21.60 -17.73 -26.67
N GLU A 176 -22.33 -17.07 -27.58
CA GLU A 176 -21.94 -17.11 -29.00
C GLU A 176 -21.67 -15.79 -29.75
N TYR A 177 -21.92 -14.57 -29.23
CA TYR A 177 -21.77 -13.35 -30.05
C TYR A 177 -21.29 -12.11 -29.30
N CYS A 178 -20.04 -12.10 -28.83
CA CYS A 178 -19.45 -11.00 -28.06
C CYS A 178 -18.65 -9.96 -28.87
N ASP A 179 -18.57 -10.09 -30.19
CA ASP A 179 -17.64 -9.28 -31.00
C ASP A 179 -18.20 -7.90 -31.43
N ASP A 180 -19.52 -7.65 -31.35
CA ASP A 180 -20.17 -6.44 -31.91
C ASP A 180 -21.17 -5.75 -30.94
N ASN A 181 -20.73 -5.31 -29.76
CA ASN A 181 -21.60 -4.62 -28.78
C ASN A 181 -21.84 -3.13 -29.18
N VAL A 182 -23.10 -2.74 -29.41
CA VAL A 182 -23.51 -1.35 -29.83
C VAL A 182 -23.33 -0.34 -28.70
N TYR A 183 -23.50 -0.79 -27.45
CA TYR A 183 -23.27 0.04 -26.28
C TYR A 183 -21.80 -0.01 -25.93
N GLU A 184 -21.02 0.78 -26.66
CA GLU A 184 -19.73 1.22 -26.14
C GLU A 184 -20.03 1.90 -24.80
N THR A 185 -19.51 1.33 -23.70
CA THR A 185 -19.29 2.22 -22.55
C THR A 185 -18.38 3.32 -23.10
N PRO A 186 -18.62 4.62 -22.81
CA PRO A 186 -17.82 5.72 -23.37
C PRO A 186 -16.32 5.63 -23.03
N TYR A 187 -15.94 4.60 -22.27
CA TYR A 187 -14.60 4.14 -22.04
C TYR A 187 -14.05 3.34 -23.24
N ASN A 188 -13.68 4.04 -24.31
CA ASN A 188 -12.65 3.60 -25.27
C ASN A 188 -11.21 3.69 -24.68
N GLY A 189 -11.07 3.87 -23.36
CA GLY A 189 -9.82 4.18 -22.68
C GLY A 189 -9.49 3.17 -21.59
N ASN A 190 -8.42 2.40 -21.81
CA ASN A 190 -7.79 1.44 -20.90
C ASN A 190 -8.36 0.03 -21.03
N GLN A 191 -7.52 -0.88 -21.54
CA GLN A 191 -7.79 -2.32 -21.65
C GLN A 191 -7.93 -3.03 -20.29
N TYR A 192 -7.96 -2.27 -19.19
CA TYR A 192 -7.95 -2.84 -17.85
C TYR A 192 -9.37 -2.93 -17.25
N PRO A 193 -9.95 -4.15 -17.17
CA PRO A 193 -11.39 -4.33 -16.95
C PRO A 193 -11.94 -3.81 -15.62
N TYR A 194 -11.10 -3.47 -14.63
CA TYR A 194 -11.56 -2.94 -13.35
C TYR A 194 -11.17 -1.48 -13.07
N ALA A 195 -10.57 -0.79 -14.05
CA ALA A 195 -10.22 0.62 -13.90
C ALA A 195 -11.40 1.45 -13.37
N TYR A 196 -12.60 1.19 -13.90
CA TYR A 196 -13.84 1.81 -13.42
C TYR A 196 -14.15 1.48 -11.94
N SER A 197 -14.06 0.22 -11.53
CA SER A 197 -14.31 -0.22 -10.15
C SER A 197 -13.36 0.45 -9.14
N ILE A 198 -12.08 0.62 -9.50
CA ILE A 198 -11.13 1.35 -8.66
C ILE A 198 -11.47 2.85 -8.59
N ARG A 199 -11.86 3.49 -9.69
CA ARG A 199 -12.29 4.90 -9.66
C ARG A 199 -13.50 5.10 -8.75
N VAL A 200 -14.49 4.20 -8.83
CA VAL A 200 -15.66 4.21 -7.93
C VAL A 200 -15.26 3.98 -6.48
N MET A 201 -14.33 3.06 -6.21
CA MET A 201 -13.79 2.85 -4.87
C MET A 201 -13.12 4.12 -4.31
N VAL A 202 -12.29 4.80 -5.09
CA VAL A 202 -11.61 6.06 -4.71
C VAL A 202 -12.62 7.15 -4.36
N GLN A 203 -13.68 7.30 -5.17
CA GLN A 203 -14.78 8.21 -4.88
C GLN A 203 -15.49 7.84 -3.56
N ALA A 204 -15.72 6.54 -3.33
CA ALA A 204 -16.38 6.07 -2.13
C ALA A 204 -15.55 6.30 -0.87
N ILE A 205 -14.23 6.10 -0.93
CA ILE A 205 -13.31 6.40 0.18
C ILE A 205 -13.27 7.90 0.47
N SER A 206 -13.32 8.74 -0.57
CA SER A 206 -13.42 10.20 -0.39
C SER A 206 -14.70 10.61 0.34
N LEU A 207 -15.81 9.89 0.14
CA LEU A 207 -17.02 10.09 0.94
C LEU A 207 -16.85 9.65 2.40
N VAL A 208 -16.10 8.58 2.67
CA VAL A 208 -15.76 8.16 4.04
C VAL A 208 -14.96 9.27 4.75
N ASP A 209 -14.03 9.93 4.08
CA ASP A 209 -13.32 11.10 4.62
C ASP A 209 -14.28 12.23 5.01
N LEU A 210 -15.23 12.57 4.13
CA LEU A 210 -16.24 13.59 4.42
C LEU A 210 -17.10 13.23 5.63
N ILE A 211 -17.52 11.97 5.73
CA ILE A 211 -18.25 11.46 6.90
C ILE A 211 -17.42 11.63 8.18
N ASN A 212 -16.14 11.27 8.14
CA ASN A 212 -15.23 11.39 9.29
C ASN A 212 -15.03 12.85 9.71
N ILE A 213 -14.88 13.75 8.74
CA ILE A 213 -14.81 15.20 8.97
C ILE A 213 -16.08 15.68 9.67
N GLU A 214 -17.27 15.35 9.16
CA GLU A 214 -18.54 15.77 9.74
C GLU A 214 -18.74 15.25 11.18
N LEU A 215 -18.36 14.01 11.43
CA LEU A 215 -18.41 13.42 12.78
C LEU A 215 -17.42 14.07 13.75
N LYS A 216 -16.27 14.57 13.28
CA LYS A 216 -15.25 15.28 14.07
C LYS A 216 -15.58 16.77 14.28
N ASN A 217 -16.01 17.47 13.24
CA ASN A 217 -16.39 18.89 13.26
C ASN A 217 -17.42 19.18 14.35
N LYS A 218 -18.45 18.32 14.43
CA LYS A 218 -19.50 18.40 15.44
C LYS A 218 -19.00 18.20 16.88
N LYS A 219 -17.77 17.69 17.08
CA LYS A 219 -17.19 17.39 18.40
C LYS A 219 -16.09 18.34 18.86
N GLN A 220 -15.25 18.86 17.95
CA GLN A 220 -13.95 19.46 18.35
C GLN A 220 -13.77 20.94 17.97
N GLY A 221 -14.65 21.53 17.16
CA GLY A 221 -14.44 22.89 16.63
C GLY A 221 -13.31 22.98 15.60
N ASP A 222 -13.38 24.01 14.75
CA ASP A 222 -12.51 24.36 13.60
C ASP A 222 -11.55 23.28 13.05
N VAL A 223 -12.10 22.28 12.34
CA VAL A 223 -11.39 21.14 11.73
C VAL A 223 -10.63 21.52 10.45
N TRP A 224 -10.77 22.75 9.96
CA TRP A 224 -10.03 23.26 8.80
C TRP A 224 -8.52 23.39 9.05
N LYS A 225 -8.08 23.25 10.32
CA LYS A 225 -6.66 23.11 10.70
C LYS A 225 -6.21 21.65 10.91
N SER A 226 -7.09 20.68 10.71
CA SER A 226 -6.78 19.25 10.91
C SER A 226 -6.19 18.61 9.64
N HIS A 227 -5.55 17.46 9.79
CA HIS A 227 -4.96 16.69 8.68
C HIS A 227 -6.03 16.21 7.67
N TYR A 228 -7.31 16.25 8.06
CA TYR A 228 -8.43 15.94 7.16
C TYR A 228 -8.73 17.03 6.14
N ALA A 229 -8.33 18.27 6.41
CA ALA A 229 -8.48 19.37 5.46
C ALA A 229 -7.37 19.38 4.40
N THR A 230 -6.30 18.61 4.60
CA THR A 230 -5.13 18.57 3.73
C THR A 230 -5.21 17.37 2.81
N VAL A 231 -5.75 17.56 1.61
CA VAL A 231 -5.81 16.52 0.55
C VAL A 231 -4.45 16.42 -0.18
N TYR A 232 -3.34 16.47 0.58
CA TYR A 232 -1.99 16.65 0.04
C TYR A 232 -1.64 15.58 -0.99
N PHE A 233 -1.84 14.29 -0.67
CA PHE A 233 -1.51 13.21 -1.60
C PHE A 233 -2.53 13.12 -2.74
N GLY A 234 -3.82 13.29 -2.45
CA GLY A 234 -4.87 13.22 -3.47
C GLY A 234 -4.71 14.28 -4.56
N GLU A 235 -4.47 15.54 -4.18
CA GLU A 235 -4.25 16.63 -5.13
C GLU A 235 -3.02 16.45 -6.02
N ARG A 236 -1.94 15.86 -5.46
CA ARG A 236 -0.69 15.67 -6.19
C ARG A 236 -0.69 14.43 -7.05
N TYR A 237 -1.33 13.34 -6.63
CA TYR A 237 -1.13 12.03 -7.26
C TYR A 237 -2.36 11.47 -7.98
N HIS A 238 -3.49 12.18 -8.00
CA HIS A 238 -4.72 11.72 -8.66
C HIS A 238 -4.50 11.26 -10.11
N TYR A 239 -3.73 12.04 -10.89
CA TYR A 239 -3.48 11.76 -12.30
C TYR A 239 -2.61 10.51 -12.53
N TYR A 240 -1.93 10.00 -11.50
CA TYR A 240 -1.17 8.76 -11.59
C TYR A 240 -2.03 7.50 -11.42
N LEU A 241 -3.27 7.64 -10.94
CA LEU A 241 -4.20 6.51 -10.87
C LEU A 241 -4.43 5.93 -12.25
N ASP A 242 -4.86 6.77 -13.20
CA ASP A 242 -5.11 6.33 -14.57
C ASP A 242 -3.84 5.81 -15.21
N TYR A 243 -2.70 6.50 -15.06
CA TYR A 243 -1.41 6.00 -15.52
C TYR A 243 -1.13 4.56 -15.07
N LEU A 244 -1.36 4.21 -13.80
CA LEU A 244 -1.13 2.84 -13.32
C LEU A 244 -2.16 1.85 -13.87
N LEU A 245 -3.42 2.25 -14.02
CA LEU A 245 -4.48 1.41 -14.59
C LEU A 245 -4.22 1.12 -16.08
N ASP A 246 -3.64 2.06 -16.82
CA ASP A 246 -3.30 1.94 -18.25
C ASP A 246 -2.14 0.96 -18.50
N ASN A 247 -1.28 0.79 -17.50
CA ASN A 247 -0.07 -0.01 -17.60
C ASN A 247 -0.29 -1.48 -17.18
N ALA A 248 -1.53 -1.93 -17.02
CA ALA A 248 -1.81 -3.36 -16.91
C ALA A 248 -1.47 -4.07 -18.25
N PRO A 249 -0.86 -5.28 -18.23
CA PRO A 249 -0.64 -6.14 -17.07
C PRO A 249 0.75 -6.00 -16.44
N ASP A 250 1.50 -4.94 -16.74
CA ASP A 250 2.85 -4.71 -16.20
C ASP A 250 2.84 -4.19 -14.76
N VAL A 251 1.73 -3.62 -14.33
CA VAL A 251 1.44 -3.28 -12.93
C VAL A 251 -0.04 -3.49 -12.63
N PHE A 252 -0.34 -3.95 -11.41
CA PHE A 252 -1.72 -4.13 -10.96
C PHE A 252 -1.93 -3.45 -9.60
N ILE A 253 -2.97 -2.63 -9.48
CA ILE A 253 -3.39 -2.06 -8.19
C ILE A 253 -4.32 -3.04 -7.50
N LEU A 254 -3.97 -3.48 -6.30
CA LEU A 254 -4.79 -4.39 -5.50
C LEU A 254 -5.26 -3.69 -4.22
N PRO A 255 -6.51 -3.22 -4.19
CA PRO A 255 -7.11 -2.74 -2.96
C PRO A 255 -7.19 -3.86 -1.91
N ILE A 256 -6.78 -3.58 -0.67
CA ILE A 256 -6.70 -4.58 0.39
C ILE A 256 -7.24 -4.05 1.72
N LEU A 257 -8.10 -4.84 2.40
CA LEU A 257 -8.62 -4.49 3.74
C LEU A 257 -7.68 -4.96 4.86
N GLN A 258 -6.83 -5.94 4.57
CA GLN A 258 -5.86 -6.46 5.51
C GLN A 258 -4.70 -5.49 5.73
N ASN A 259 -4.24 -5.38 6.97
CA ASN A 259 -2.98 -4.69 7.26
C ASN A 259 -1.81 -5.45 6.64
N VAL A 260 -1.13 -4.81 5.68
CA VAL A 260 0.09 -5.34 5.06
C VAL A 260 1.30 -4.82 5.84
N GLY A 261 2.05 -5.73 6.46
CA GLY A 261 3.25 -5.36 7.21
C GLY A 261 4.45 -5.09 6.31
N ALA A 262 5.42 -4.31 6.79
CA ALA A 262 6.65 -3.97 6.06
C ALA A 262 7.38 -5.22 5.52
N THR A 263 7.50 -6.29 6.32
CA THR A 263 8.13 -7.54 5.85
C THR A 263 7.38 -8.16 4.66
N THR A 264 6.05 -8.07 4.62
CA THR A 264 5.24 -8.56 3.51
C THR A 264 5.44 -7.67 2.28
N LEU A 265 5.46 -6.34 2.45
CA LEU A 265 5.76 -5.40 1.36
C LEU A 265 7.12 -5.68 0.72
N ILE A 266 8.16 -5.91 1.54
CA ILE A 266 9.50 -6.28 1.07
C ILE A 266 9.49 -7.62 0.33
N ARG A 267 8.86 -8.65 0.91
CA ARG A 267 8.79 -10.00 0.30
C ARG A 267 8.08 -10.00 -1.04
N ASN A 268 7.14 -9.08 -1.24
CA ASN A 268 6.32 -9.05 -2.44
C ASN A 268 6.85 -8.08 -3.50
N ARG A 269 8.03 -7.47 -3.30
CA ARG A 269 8.58 -6.49 -4.25
C ARG A 269 8.82 -7.07 -5.64
N TYR A 270 9.07 -8.37 -5.76
CA TYR A 270 9.19 -9.06 -7.05
C TYR A 270 7.88 -9.21 -7.82
N SER A 271 6.75 -8.78 -7.26
CA SER A 271 5.45 -8.88 -7.90
C SER A 271 5.07 -7.58 -8.63
N ARG A 272 4.31 -7.73 -9.70
CA ARG A 272 3.63 -6.63 -10.40
C ARG A 272 2.46 -6.06 -9.61
N ILE A 273 1.94 -6.81 -8.64
CA ILE A 273 0.86 -6.37 -7.78
C ILE A 273 1.38 -5.36 -6.76
N GLN A 274 0.76 -4.19 -6.74
CA GLN A 274 0.97 -3.14 -5.75
C GLN A 274 -0.26 -3.09 -4.83
N PRO A 275 -0.14 -3.57 -3.57
CA PRO A 275 -1.23 -3.49 -2.62
C PRO A 275 -1.45 -2.02 -2.21
N CYS A 276 -2.71 -1.59 -2.20
CA CYS A 276 -3.11 -0.28 -1.66
C CYS A 276 -4.12 -0.51 -0.55
N GLY A 277 -3.76 -0.14 0.68
CA GLY A 277 -4.60 -0.39 1.84
C GLY A 277 -5.85 0.49 1.85
N ILE A 278 -6.96 -0.11 2.27
CA ILE A 278 -8.26 0.53 2.40
C ILE A 278 -8.61 0.58 3.88
N ILE A 279 -8.46 1.78 4.45
CA ILE A 279 -8.79 2.07 5.85
C ILE A 279 -10.10 2.86 5.91
N PHE A 280 -10.73 2.89 7.08
CA PHE A 280 -11.98 3.62 7.32
C PHE A 280 -11.87 4.64 8.45
N ASP A 281 -10.72 4.71 9.11
CA ASP A 281 -10.38 5.70 10.12
C ASP A 281 -8.98 6.24 9.81
N GLU A 282 -8.52 7.21 10.58
CA GLU A 282 -7.16 7.73 10.43
C GLU A 282 -6.08 6.71 10.78
N ALA A 283 -4.95 6.81 10.09
CA ALA A 283 -3.74 6.02 10.35
C ALA A 283 -2.53 6.96 10.49
N PHE A 284 -1.68 6.70 11.47
CA PHE A 284 -0.41 7.42 11.61
C PHE A 284 0.66 6.77 10.73
N VAL A 285 1.14 7.49 9.71
CA VAL A 285 2.11 7.01 8.72
C VAL A 285 3.05 8.17 8.35
N ASP A 286 4.34 7.90 8.26
CA ASP A 286 5.38 8.88 7.89
C ASP A 286 5.33 10.18 8.70
N GLU A 287 5.24 10.05 10.02
CA GLU A 287 5.15 11.15 10.99
C GLU A 287 3.84 11.96 10.97
N ASP A 288 2.89 11.61 10.11
CA ASP A 288 1.62 12.33 9.95
C ASP A 288 0.38 11.44 10.14
N MET A 289 -0.71 12.04 10.65
CA MET A 289 -2.02 11.38 10.63
C MET A 289 -2.62 11.49 9.22
N GLN A 290 -2.92 10.37 8.59
CA GLN A 290 -3.51 10.32 7.26
C GLN A 290 -4.97 9.89 7.33
N THR A 291 -5.82 10.55 6.54
CA THR A 291 -7.22 10.14 6.34
C THR A 291 -7.29 8.88 5.47
N PRO A 292 -8.44 8.17 5.45
CA PRO A 292 -8.68 7.10 4.49
C PRO A 292 -8.29 7.41 3.03
N SER A 293 -8.71 8.56 2.49
CA SER A 293 -8.33 8.94 1.11
C SER A 293 -6.83 9.19 1.01
N ASN A 294 -6.27 9.98 1.93
CA ASN A 294 -4.87 10.36 1.90
C ASN A 294 -3.93 9.15 2.01
N PHE A 295 -4.29 8.15 2.83
CA PHE A 295 -3.59 6.88 2.97
C PHE A 295 -3.61 6.07 1.67
N PHE A 296 -4.76 6.00 0.98
CA PHE A 296 -4.83 5.34 -0.33
C PHE A 296 -3.92 6.02 -1.36
N TRP A 297 -3.92 7.36 -1.42
CA TRP A 297 -3.06 8.11 -2.34
C TRP A 297 -1.58 8.01 -2.01
N HIS A 298 -1.24 7.89 -0.73
CA HIS A 298 0.11 7.57 -0.27
C HIS A 298 0.58 6.22 -0.83
N ASP A 299 -0.20 5.16 -0.64
CA ASP A 299 0.12 3.83 -1.16
C ASP A 299 0.17 3.80 -2.69
N LEU A 300 -0.73 4.53 -3.36
CA LEU A 300 -0.72 4.67 -4.82
C LEU A 300 0.56 5.35 -5.32
N ASN A 301 1.07 6.35 -4.59
CA ASN A 301 2.33 7.00 -4.94
C ASN A 301 3.52 6.03 -4.79
N HIS A 302 3.52 5.18 -3.75
CA HIS A 302 4.51 4.10 -3.65
C HIS A 302 4.40 3.13 -4.83
N ALA A 303 3.19 2.66 -5.15
CA ALA A 303 2.93 1.80 -6.31
C ALA A 303 3.49 2.38 -7.61
N ARG A 304 3.26 3.68 -7.83
CA ARG A 304 3.80 4.44 -8.97
C ARG A 304 5.33 4.44 -8.99
N ARG A 305 5.96 4.90 -7.91
CA ARG A 305 7.43 5.05 -7.86
C ARG A 305 8.12 3.72 -8.07
N ILE A 306 7.57 2.67 -7.46
CA ILE A 306 8.01 1.29 -7.63
C ILE A 306 8.00 0.89 -9.11
N TYR A 307 6.86 1.07 -9.78
CA TYR A 307 6.72 0.67 -11.18
C TYR A 307 7.66 1.48 -12.09
N GLN A 308 7.72 2.80 -11.91
CA GLN A 308 8.56 3.68 -12.71
C GLN A 308 10.07 3.41 -12.50
N ASN A 309 10.50 3.14 -11.28
CA ASN A 309 11.89 2.77 -11.00
C ASN A 309 12.25 1.41 -11.59
N ASN A 310 11.31 0.44 -11.59
CA ASN A 310 11.51 -0.83 -12.28
C ASN A 310 11.66 -0.64 -13.80
N LEU A 311 10.81 0.18 -14.42
CA LEU A 311 10.93 0.52 -15.85
C LEU A 311 12.26 1.22 -16.15
N TRP A 312 12.64 2.19 -15.33
CA TRP A 312 13.89 2.93 -15.49
C TRP A 312 15.09 1.99 -15.36
N TYR A 313 15.14 1.16 -14.32
CA TYR A 313 16.20 0.18 -14.12
C TYR A 313 16.29 -0.82 -15.28
N SER A 314 15.14 -1.31 -15.76
CA SER A 314 15.05 -2.20 -16.92
C SER A 314 15.70 -1.57 -18.15
N LYS A 315 15.35 -0.31 -18.43
CA LYS A 315 15.91 0.46 -19.55
C LYS A 315 17.41 0.74 -19.41
N GLN A 316 17.88 1.14 -18.22
CA GLN A 316 19.29 1.44 -17.99
C GLN A 316 20.20 0.21 -18.10
N ASN A 317 19.69 -0.95 -17.69
CA ASN A 317 20.44 -2.21 -17.72
C ASN A 317 20.18 -3.06 -18.96
N ASN A 318 19.37 -2.56 -19.92
CA ASN A 318 18.97 -3.28 -21.12
C ASN A 318 18.43 -4.70 -20.83
N ILE A 319 17.59 -4.80 -19.80
CA ILE A 319 16.86 -6.03 -19.44
C ILE A 319 15.36 -5.77 -19.63
N ASP A 320 14.62 -6.76 -20.11
CA ASP A 320 13.16 -6.64 -20.17
C ASP A 320 12.54 -6.74 -18.76
N LEU A 321 11.33 -6.22 -18.62
CA LEU A 321 10.66 -6.13 -17.32
C LEU A 321 10.38 -7.52 -16.69
N ASN A 322 10.10 -8.55 -17.48
CA ASN A 322 9.90 -9.92 -16.95
C ASN A 322 11.20 -10.50 -16.39
N SER A 323 12.31 -10.27 -17.10
CA SER A 323 13.64 -10.66 -16.62
C SER A 323 13.99 -9.93 -15.32
N LEU A 324 13.69 -8.63 -15.20
CA LEU A 324 13.87 -7.89 -13.95
C LEU A 324 13.08 -8.52 -12.79
N TYR A 325 11.78 -8.78 -12.97
CA TYR A 325 10.97 -9.41 -11.91
C TYR A 325 11.47 -10.82 -11.53
N THR A 326 12.04 -11.56 -12.48
CA THR A 326 12.68 -12.86 -12.22
C THR A 326 13.95 -12.72 -11.38
N ILE A 327 14.80 -11.73 -11.69
CA ILE A 327 15.99 -11.38 -10.88
C ILE A 327 15.56 -10.99 -9.47
N MET A 328 14.57 -10.09 -9.35
CA MET A 328 14.07 -9.64 -8.06
C MET A 328 13.51 -10.80 -7.23
N ARG A 329 12.82 -11.76 -7.85
CA ARG A 329 12.30 -12.95 -7.17
C ARG A 329 13.43 -13.79 -6.58
N LYS A 330 14.47 -14.05 -7.37
CA LYS A 330 15.65 -14.79 -6.92
C LYS A 330 16.32 -14.08 -5.74
N ASP A 331 16.53 -12.77 -5.84
CA ASP A 331 17.18 -11.98 -4.80
C ASP A 331 16.35 -11.90 -3.52
N VAL A 332 15.02 -11.76 -3.62
CA VAL A 332 14.11 -11.85 -2.46
C VAL A 332 14.23 -13.21 -1.77
N GLN A 333 14.18 -14.30 -2.53
CA GLN A 333 14.28 -15.66 -1.98
C GLN A 333 15.62 -15.89 -1.28
N GLU A 334 16.70 -15.25 -1.73
CA GLU A 334 18.02 -15.34 -1.13
C GLU A 334 18.17 -14.44 0.12
N LEU A 335 17.70 -13.20 0.05
CA LEU A 335 17.95 -12.18 1.08
C LEU A 335 16.91 -12.19 2.21
N MET A 336 15.63 -12.45 1.93
CA MET A 336 14.56 -12.36 2.94
C MET A 336 14.54 -13.42 4.04
N PRO A 337 15.13 -14.62 3.86
CA PRO A 337 15.39 -15.54 4.96
C PRO A 337 16.48 -15.05 5.94
N ILE A 338 16.40 -13.78 6.38
CA ILE A 338 17.40 -13.07 7.20
C ILE A 338 17.88 -13.91 8.38
N LYS A 339 16.94 -14.43 9.15
CA LYS A 339 17.21 -15.30 10.29
C LYS A 339 18.05 -16.54 9.94
N LYS A 340 17.82 -17.14 8.77
CA LYS A 340 18.50 -18.37 8.31
C LYS A 340 19.97 -18.11 8.00
N TRP A 341 20.29 -16.97 7.37
CA TRP A 341 21.69 -16.67 7.06
C TRP A 341 22.42 -15.95 8.19
N LEU A 342 21.72 -15.30 9.13
CA LEU A 342 22.31 -14.81 10.37
C LEU A 342 22.63 -15.92 11.37
N SER A 343 21.91 -17.05 11.34
CA SER A 343 22.09 -18.13 12.33
C SER A 343 23.45 -18.83 12.28
N SER A 344 24.28 -18.56 11.28
CA SER A 344 25.68 -18.98 11.25
C SER A 344 26.49 -18.37 12.40
N ASN A 345 26.08 -17.21 12.92
CA ASN A 345 26.66 -16.57 14.09
C ASN A 345 25.54 -16.06 15.03
N PRO A 346 25.31 -16.70 16.19
CA PRO A 346 24.25 -16.32 17.12
C PRO A 346 24.28 -14.85 17.55
N GLU A 347 25.46 -14.21 17.63
CA GLU A 347 25.58 -12.79 17.97
C GLU A 347 24.95 -11.87 16.92
N ASN A 348 24.91 -12.31 15.67
CA ASN A 348 24.38 -11.50 14.56
C ASN A 348 22.86 -11.52 14.50
N MET A 349 22.20 -12.49 15.16
CA MET A 349 20.74 -12.65 15.16
C MET A 349 19.99 -11.41 15.67
N LYS A 350 20.61 -10.64 16.57
CA LYS A 350 20.04 -9.39 17.09
C LYS A 350 19.84 -8.33 16.01
N TYR A 351 20.55 -8.41 14.88
CA TYR A 351 20.48 -7.42 13.80
C TYR A 351 19.36 -7.66 12.78
N GLU A 352 18.54 -8.71 12.94
CA GLU A 352 17.45 -9.03 12.01
C GLU A 352 16.51 -7.83 11.77
N SER A 353 16.12 -7.10 12.81
CA SER A 353 15.21 -5.96 12.69
C SER A 353 15.83 -4.78 11.94
N LEU A 354 17.11 -4.47 12.21
CA LEU A 354 17.84 -3.41 11.51
C LEU A 354 17.99 -3.73 10.02
N ILE A 355 18.32 -4.97 9.67
CA ILE A 355 18.44 -5.41 8.27
C ILE A 355 17.09 -5.32 7.55
N LYS A 356 15.98 -5.63 8.23
CA LYS A 356 14.64 -5.46 7.65
C LYS A 356 14.32 -3.99 7.37
N ILE A 357 14.67 -3.06 8.26
CA ILE A 357 14.45 -1.63 8.01
C ILE A 357 15.33 -1.13 6.88
N LEU A 358 16.60 -1.55 6.83
CA LEU A 358 17.49 -1.23 5.71
C LEU A 358 16.87 -1.66 4.38
N LEU A 359 16.40 -2.90 4.30
CA LEU A 359 15.72 -3.38 3.09
C LEU A 359 14.43 -2.62 2.82
N PHE A 360 13.62 -2.33 3.85
CA PHE A 360 12.37 -1.59 3.71
C PHE A 360 12.60 -0.19 3.12
N GLU A 361 13.55 0.56 3.67
CA GLU A 361 13.87 1.91 3.19
C GLU A 361 14.24 1.86 1.71
N VAL A 362 15.22 1.04 1.34
CA VAL A 362 15.72 0.95 -0.05
C VAL A 362 14.59 0.58 -1.03
N VAL A 363 13.81 -0.46 -0.72
CA VAL A 363 12.94 -1.07 -1.73
C VAL A 363 11.52 -0.52 -1.69
N HIS A 364 11.08 0.03 -0.57
CA HIS A 364 9.73 0.58 -0.40
C HIS A 364 9.78 2.11 -0.34
N GLU A 365 10.52 2.70 0.60
CA GLU A 365 10.57 4.15 0.78
C GLU A 365 11.28 4.86 -0.38
N ASP A 366 12.42 4.35 -0.83
CA ASP A 366 13.13 4.83 -2.02
C ASP A 366 12.58 4.19 -3.31
N ALA A 367 11.73 3.17 -3.14
CA ALA A 367 11.03 2.46 -4.20
C ALA A 367 11.97 1.85 -5.26
N LEU A 368 13.21 1.51 -4.88
CA LEU A 368 14.15 0.89 -5.80
C LEU A 368 13.77 -0.58 -6.09
N PRO A 369 14.19 -1.13 -7.24
CA PRO A 369 14.05 -2.55 -7.52
C PRO A 369 14.74 -3.39 -6.44
N PHE A 370 14.11 -4.51 -6.04
CA PHE A 370 14.71 -5.47 -5.11
C PHE A 370 15.79 -6.28 -5.83
N THR A 371 16.91 -5.64 -6.14
CA THR A 371 18.10 -6.30 -6.70
C THR A 371 19.28 -6.10 -5.76
N LYS A 372 20.20 -7.05 -5.77
CA LYS A 372 21.47 -6.94 -5.03
C LYS A 372 22.20 -5.64 -5.34
N ASP A 373 22.26 -5.23 -6.60
CA ASP A 373 22.96 -4.01 -7.01
C ASP A 373 22.24 -2.74 -6.54
N SER A 374 20.91 -2.68 -6.62
CA SER A 374 20.15 -1.54 -6.08
C SER A 374 20.33 -1.39 -4.56
N ILE A 375 20.29 -2.50 -3.82
CA ILE A 375 20.51 -2.52 -2.37
C ILE A 375 21.93 -2.05 -2.02
N LYS A 376 22.93 -2.55 -2.74
CA LYS A 376 24.34 -2.16 -2.56
C LYS A 376 24.55 -0.67 -2.82
N MET A 377 24.05 -0.19 -3.96
CA MET A 377 24.18 1.19 -4.40
C MET A 377 23.57 2.16 -3.39
N ASP A 378 22.38 1.84 -2.89
CA ASP A 378 21.64 2.75 -2.01
C ASP A 378 22.20 2.78 -0.57
N ILE A 379 22.63 1.63 -0.03
CA ILE A 379 23.31 1.59 1.29
C ILE A 379 24.61 2.42 1.29
N LEU A 380 25.33 2.42 0.17
CA LEU A 380 26.59 3.16 0.01
C LEU A 380 26.39 4.56 -0.57
N PHE A 381 25.14 5.00 -0.72
CA PHE A 381 24.81 6.28 -1.31
C PHE A 381 25.30 7.43 -0.43
N SER A 382 26.15 8.27 -1.00
CA SER A 382 26.72 9.43 -0.30
C SER A 382 25.72 10.57 -0.23
N SER A 383 25.83 11.41 0.81
CA SER A 383 25.01 12.62 0.89
C SER A 383 25.33 13.57 -0.27
N GLY A 384 24.36 14.39 -0.66
CA GLY A 384 24.53 15.34 -1.77
C GLY A 384 24.31 14.76 -3.16
N ASN A 385 24.18 13.44 -3.27
CA ASN A 385 23.63 12.83 -4.47
C ASN A 385 22.13 13.15 -4.57
N CYS A 386 21.62 13.19 -5.80
CA CYS A 386 20.27 13.69 -6.04
C CYS A 386 19.23 12.57 -6.17
N TYR A 387 18.07 12.78 -5.56
CA TYR A 387 16.88 11.94 -5.70
C TYR A 387 15.81 12.66 -6.53
N PRO A 388 15.01 11.93 -7.34
CA PRO A 388 13.93 12.52 -8.09
C PRO A 388 12.77 12.90 -7.16
N TYR A 389 12.38 14.17 -7.21
CA TYR A 389 11.21 14.72 -6.52
C TYR A 389 10.22 15.31 -7.51
N GLU A 390 8.99 15.45 -7.05
CA GLU A 390 7.93 16.13 -7.76
C GLU A 390 7.30 17.20 -6.86
N ARG A 391 7.18 18.41 -7.40
CA ARG A 391 6.44 19.51 -6.78
C ARG A 391 5.41 20.02 -7.77
N THR A 392 4.25 20.37 -7.24
CA THR A 392 3.11 20.87 -8.02
C THR A 392 2.85 22.29 -7.56
N TYR A 393 2.71 23.21 -8.50
CA TYR A 393 2.35 24.60 -8.22
C TYR A 393 1.28 25.09 -9.20
N ASP A 394 0.46 26.02 -8.74
CA ASP A 394 -0.49 26.70 -9.61
C ASP A 394 0.29 27.70 -10.49
N ASN A 395 0.00 27.71 -11.79
CA ASN A 395 0.60 28.68 -12.69
C ASN A 395 -0.09 30.03 -12.46
N VAL A 396 0.64 30.98 -11.85
CA VAL A 396 0.12 32.31 -11.52
C VAL A 396 0.26 33.29 -12.69
N GLU A 397 0.62 32.83 -13.89
CA GLU A 397 0.63 33.68 -15.08
C GLU A 397 -0.76 34.32 -15.33
N GLU A 398 -0.77 35.64 -15.56
CA GLU A 398 -1.97 36.44 -15.73
C GLU A 398 -2.86 35.87 -16.84
N GLY A 399 -4.05 35.39 -16.45
CA GLY A 399 -5.09 34.93 -17.38
C GLY A 399 -5.33 33.42 -17.42
N ASN A 400 -4.57 32.58 -16.71
CA ASN A 400 -4.81 31.14 -16.68
C ASN A 400 -4.89 30.52 -15.28
N THR A 401 -5.97 30.87 -14.56
CA THR A 401 -6.25 30.44 -13.17
C THR A 401 -6.49 28.95 -12.97
N TYR A 402 -6.48 28.13 -14.04
CA TYR A 402 -6.76 26.70 -13.98
C TYR A 402 -5.58 25.83 -14.45
N ASN A 403 -4.40 26.43 -14.70
CA ASN A 403 -3.21 25.69 -15.09
C ASN A 403 -2.36 25.33 -13.87
N ARG A 404 -2.02 24.04 -13.74
CA ARG A 404 -1.10 23.54 -12.72
C ARG A 404 0.15 22.99 -13.39
N ILE A 405 1.32 23.30 -12.84
CA ILE A 405 2.59 22.80 -13.36
C ILE A 405 3.15 21.77 -12.37
N ASN A 406 3.43 20.57 -12.89
CA ASN A 406 4.16 19.53 -12.18
C ASN A 406 5.64 19.62 -12.55
N LEU A 407 6.46 20.14 -11.64
CA LEU A 407 7.91 20.18 -11.79
C LEU A 407 8.52 18.91 -11.22
N ARG A 408 9.23 18.19 -12.08
CA ARG A 408 10.09 17.07 -11.71
C ARG A 408 11.52 17.58 -11.65
N PHE A 409 12.20 17.36 -10.54
CA PHE A 409 13.57 17.84 -10.32
C PHE A 409 14.33 16.86 -9.44
N TYR A 410 15.64 17.04 -9.40
CA TYR A 410 16.56 16.23 -8.62
C TYR A 410 16.99 17.05 -7.40
N GLU A 411 16.73 16.56 -6.19
CA GLU A 411 17.08 17.24 -4.93
C GLU A 411 18.17 16.48 -4.20
N GLN A 412 19.16 17.19 -3.68
CA GLN A 412 20.25 16.62 -2.90
C GLN A 412 19.74 16.17 -1.53
N GLY A 413 20.05 14.94 -1.15
CA GLY A 413 19.55 14.32 0.08
C GLY A 413 20.62 13.86 1.05
N ALA A 414 20.18 13.44 2.24
CA ALA A 414 20.99 12.66 3.16
C ALA A 414 21.29 11.26 2.57
N SER A 415 22.29 10.57 3.10
CA SER A 415 22.47 9.13 2.81
C SER A 415 21.29 8.32 3.38
N THR A 416 20.95 7.20 2.74
CA THR A 416 19.93 6.24 3.25
C THR A 416 20.23 5.84 4.70
N LEU A 417 21.49 5.57 5.01
CA LEU A 417 21.91 5.21 6.36
C LEU A 417 21.68 6.33 7.38
N ARG A 418 21.91 7.59 7.00
CA ARG A 418 21.62 8.75 7.85
C ARG A 418 20.11 8.90 8.08
N THR A 419 19.31 8.76 7.02
CA THR A 419 17.85 8.83 7.09
C THR A 419 17.31 7.77 8.05
N ILE A 420 17.66 6.50 7.85
CA ILE A 420 17.25 5.40 8.72
C ILE A 420 17.72 5.64 10.15
N TYR A 421 18.99 6.02 10.33
CA TYR A 421 19.53 6.28 11.65
C TYR A 421 18.72 7.35 12.40
N ASN A 422 18.30 8.42 11.71
CA ASN A 422 17.43 9.42 12.31
C ASN A 422 16.04 8.86 12.61
N LYS A 423 15.41 8.10 11.69
CA LYS A 423 14.10 7.47 11.92
C LYS A 423 14.11 6.56 13.16
N VAL A 424 15.13 5.71 13.31
CA VAL A 424 15.22 4.79 14.46
C VAL A 424 15.62 5.48 15.77
N ARG A 425 16.22 6.68 15.73
CA ARG A 425 16.67 7.40 16.94
C ARG A 425 15.77 8.54 17.41
N HIS A 426 14.75 8.90 16.64
CA HIS A 426 13.83 9.98 16.97
C HIS A 426 12.39 9.46 17.11
N ALA A 427 11.48 10.36 17.48
CA ALA A 427 10.08 10.03 17.76
C ALA A 427 9.26 9.61 16.54
N PHE A 428 9.91 9.43 15.38
CA PHE A 428 9.33 8.95 14.12
C PHE A 428 8.42 7.75 14.36
N PHE A 429 8.89 6.78 15.15
CA PHE A 429 8.14 5.56 15.49
C PHE A 429 7.44 5.59 16.87
N GLU A 430 7.56 6.69 17.64
CA GLU A 430 7.15 6.72 19.05
C GLU A 430 5.77 7.31 19.33
N LYS A 431 5.18 8.05 18.38
CA LYS A 431 3.96 8.84 18.66
C LYS A 431 2.79 7.98 19.15
N GLU A 432 2.73 6.70 18.77
CA GLU A 432 1.64 5.78 19.14
C GLU A 432 2.07 4.48 19.84
N GLN A 433 3.36 4.10 19.80
CA GLN A 433 3.85 2.82 20.38
C GLN A 433 5.23 2.95 21.00
N THR A 434 5.50 2.18 22.07
CA THR A 434 6.84 2.09 22.65
C THR A 434 7.77 1.30 21.73
N ASN A 435 8.88 1.96 21.41
CA ASN A 435 9.97 1.66 20.49
C ASN A 435 10.50 0.22 20.31
N ASP A 436 10.28 -0.72 21.24
CA ASP A 436 10.92 -2.03 21.11
C ASP A 436 10.25 -2.96 20.07
N ILE A 437 9.15 -2.50 19.46
CA ILE A 437 8.41 -3.27 18.44
C ILE A 437 9.14 -3.28 17.09
N ILE A 438 9.77 -2.16 16.71
CA ILE A 438 10.39 -1.98 15.38
C ILE A 438 11.88 -2.33 15.42
N VAL A 439 12.65 -1.59 16.23
CA VAL A 439 14.05 -1.90 16.57
C VAL A 439 14.21 -1.66 18.05
N LYS A 440 14.70 -2.68 18.75
CA LYS A 440 14.95 -2.60 20.19
C LYS A 440 15.89 -1.45 20.52
N THR A 441 15.61 -0.77 21.62
CA THR A 441 16.32 0.47 21.99
C THR A 441 17.84 0.28 22.08
N GLU A 442 18.31 -0.87 22.58
CA GLU A 442 19.73 -1.21 22.69
C GLU A 442 20.46 -1.35 21.33
N LEU A 443 19.73 -1.44 20.22
CA LEU A 443 20.29 -1.58 18.88
C LEU A 443 20.33 -0.25 18.09
N ARG A 444 19.86 0.86 18.67
CA ARG A 444 19.69 2.15 17.96
C ARG A 444 20.96 3.02 17.93
N TYR A 445 22.13 2.39 17.98
CA TYR A 445 23.44 3.05 18.02
C TYR A 445 24.19 2.88 16.71
N ILE A 446 25.13 3.80 16.40
CA ILE A 446 25.86 3.79 15.12
C ILE A 446 26.53 2.43 14.90
N LYS A 447 27.19 1.89 15.93
CA LYS A 447 27.89 0.61 15.85
C LYS A 447 27.01 -0.55 15.36
N HIS A 448 25.73 -0.56 15.75
CA HIS A 448 24.80 -1.63 15.39
C HIS A 448 24.22 -1.41 14.00
N MET A 449 23.97 -0.16 13.61
CA MET A 449 23.57 0.18 12.24
C MET A 449 24.69 -0.18 11.24
N VAL A 450 25.95 0.12 11.58
CA VAL A 450 27.13 -0.21 10.77
C VAL A 450 27.27 -1.72 10.63
N GLU A 451 27.21 -2.47 11.74
CA GLU A 451 27.33 -3.94 11.68
C GLU A 451 26.18 -4.57 10.87
N ALA A 452 24.94 -4.12 11.07
CA ALA A 452 23.80 -4.60 10.29
C ALA A 452 23.95 -4.31 8.79
N SER A 453 24.44 -3.11 8.44
CA SER A 453 24.69 -2.70 7.06
C SER A 453 25.82 -3.52 6.42
N TYR A 454 26.92 -3.75 7.14
CA TYR A 454 28.01 -4.61 6.67
C TYR A 454 27.53 -6.05 6.45
N LEU A 455 26.76 -6.63 7.38
CA LEU A 455 26.22 -7.98 7.25
C LEU A 455 25.32 -8.11 6.01
N LEU A 456 24.51 -7.10 5.72
CA LEU A 456 23.69 -7.05 4.51
C LEU A 456 24.56 -6.93 3.25
N LEU A 457 25.54 -6.03 3.22
CA LEU A 457 26.47 -5.88 2.10
C LEU A 457 27.28 -7.16 1.83
N ASN A 458 27.83 -7.80 2.86
CA ASN A 458 28.50 -9.10 2.77
C ASN A 458 27.56 -10.17 2.19
N LYS A 459 26.29 -10.18 2.60
CA LYS A 459 25.31 -11.12 2.05
C LYS A 459 24.98 -10.83 0.58
N VAL A 460 24.96 -9.56 0.18
CA VAL A 460 24.66 -9.10 -1.18
C VAL A 460 25.82 -9.36 -2.14
N SER A 461 27.06 -9.02 -1.76
CA SER A 461 28.27 -9.15 -2.58
C SER A 461 29.45 -9.67 -1.73
N PRO A 462 29.49 -10.97 -1.39
CA PRO A 462 30.47 -11.53 -0.44
C PRO A 462 31.92 -11.45 -0.93
N ASN A 463 32.14 -11.41 -2.23
CA ASN A 463 33.49 -11.25 -2.81
C ASN A 463 34.00 -9.81 -2.63
N GLU A 464 33.10 -8.84 -2.65
CA GLU A 464 33.42 -7.41 -2.54
C GLU A 464 33.47 -6.96 -1.08
N TYR A 465 32.60 -7.48 -0.21
CA TYR A 465 32.55 -7.12 1.21
C TYR A 465 32.80 -8.37 2.04
N ASN A 466 33.99 -8.48 2.62
CA ASN A 466 34.43 -9.64 3.37
C ASN A 466 35.34 -9.24 4.55
N GLU A 467 35.75 -10.22 5.35
CA GLU A 467 36.53 -9.94 6.56
C GLU A 467 37.86 -9.23 6.29
N ASN A 468 38.44 -9.34 5.09
CA ASN A 468 39.70 -8.66 4.76
C ASN A 468 39.54 -7.14 4.62
N ASN A 469 38.35 -6.65 4.28
CA ASN A 469 38.07 -5.22 4.11
C ASN A 469 36.97 -4.69 5.02
N LYS A 470 36.46 -5.51 5.95
CA LYS A 470 35.41 -5.15 6.91
C LYS A 470 35.69 -3.82 7.61
N GLU A 471 36.90 -3.61 8.10
CA GLU A 471 37.25 -2.39 8.83
C GLU A 471 37.08 -1.12 7.97
N ALA A 472 37.62 -1.14 6.75
CA ALA A 472 37.51 -0.02 5.81
C ALA A 472 36.05 0.27 5.44
N ILE A 473 35.26 -0.77 5.17
CA ILE A 473 33.83 -0.64 4.85
C ILE A 473 33.05 -0.11 6.05
N CYS A 474 33.30 -0.62 7.26
CA CYS A 474 32.67 -0.12 8.47
C CYS A 474 33.00 1.36 8.73
N GLU A 475 34.22 1.81 8.47
CA GLU A 475 34.57 3.24 8.55
C GLU A 475 33.83 4.09 7.51
N GLN A 476 33.72 3.61 6.27
CA GLN A 476 32.91 4.28 5.24
C GLN A 476 31.43 4.39 5.69
N LEU A 477 30.83 3.30 6.18
CA LEU A 477 29.45 3.30 6.68
C LEU A 477 29.26 4.26 7.87
N LYS A 478 30.24 4.32 8.79
CA LYS A 478 30.24 5.30 9.89
C LYS A 478 30.25 6.74 9.37
N GLN A 479 31.05 7.03 8.34
CA GLN A 479 31.09 8.37 7.73
C GLN A 479 29.74 8.74 7.13
N LEU A 480 29.09 7.82 6.39
CA LEU A 480 27.76 8.05 5.81
C LEU A 480 26.69 8.35 6.87
N ILE A 481 26.73 7.69 8.03
CA ILE A 481 25.79 7.92 9.14
C ILE A 481 26.08 9.23 9.89
N ARG A 482 27.36 9.62 9.98
CA ARG A 482 27.82 10.84 10.66
C ARG A 482 27.69 12.08 9.81
N ASP A 483 27.54 11.94 8.50
CA ASP A 483 27.32 13.05 7.59
C ASP A 483 26.02 13.80 7.94
N ARG A 484 26.16 15.11 8.11
CA ARG A 484 25.10 16.02 8.53
C ARG A 484 24.85 17.12 7.49
N THR A 485 25.46 17.04 6.32
CA THR A 485 25.39 18.08 5.27
C THR A 485 23.93 18.33 4.86
N PHE A 486 23.13 17.27 4.78
CA PHE A 486 21.70 17.33 4.46
C PHE A 486 20.92 16.71 5.64
N GLN A 487 20.43 17.53 6.57
CA GLN A 487 19.58 17.05 7.67
C GLN A 487 18.11 17.08 7.24
N ALA A 488 17.47 15.92 7.15
CA ALA A 488 16.07 15.80 6.75
C ALA A 488 15.07 16.00 7.91
N HIS A 489 15.47 15.80 9.19
CA HIS A 489 14.51 15.81 10.30
C HIS A 489 14.99 16.62 11.51
N ASN A 490 14.26 17.69 11.84
CA ASN A 490 14.35 18.44 13.10
C ASN A 490 13.48 17.80 14.19
N ALA A 491 13.50 16.47 14.32
CA ALA A 491 12.66 15.77 15.26
C ALA A 491 13.20 15.86 16.70
N LYS A 492 12.30 16.05 17.67
CA LYS A 492 12.64 16.07 19.10
C LYS A 492 13.28 14.74 19.49
N ARG A 493 14.44 14.83 20.15
CA ARG A 493 15.25 13.68 20.56
C ARG A 493 14.56 12.84 21.63
N LEU A 494 14.74 11.52 21.55
CA LEU A 494 14.14 10.58 22.49
C LEU A 494 14.78 10.64 23.88
N LEU A 495 13.96 10.58 24.92
CA LEU A 495 14.42 10.44 26.30
C LEU A 495 15.08 9.06 26.46
N GLY A 496 16.30 9.03 27.02
CA GLY A 496 17.05 7.78 27.26
C GLY A 496 18.05 7.38 26.17
N VAL A 497 18.15 8.13 25.06
CA VAL A 497 19.17 7.90 24.03
C VAL A 497 20.33 8.90 24.19
N ASN A 498 21.48 8.44 24.68
CA ASN A 498 22.68 9.25 24.95
C ASN A 498 23.24 9.96 23.69
N THR A 499 24.09 10.98 23.90
CA THR A 499 24.65 11.83 22.82
C THR A 499 25.57 11.02 21.92
N ASP A 500 25.66 11.41 20.63
CA ASP A 500 26.57 10.84 19.63
C ASP A 500 28.02 10.79 20.12
N SER A 501 28.36 11.65 21.08
CA SER A 501 29.66 11.73 21.76
C SER A 501 30.00 10.52 22.64
N GLN A 502 29.06 9.61 22.93
CA GLN A 502 29.35 8.34 23.62
C GLN A 502 29.54 7.16 22.65
N ASP A 503 29.32 7.35 21.34
CA ASP A 503 29.63 6.37 20.29
C ASP A 503 31.10 6.44 19.82
N SER A 504 31.92 7.35 20.38
CA SER A 504 33.37 7.37 20.15
C SER A 504 34.08 6.44 21.15
N ASP A 505 34.44 5.25 20.68
CA ASP A 505 35.51 4.38 21.19
C ASP A 505 35.83 4.47 22.69
N SER A 506 35.22 3.57 23.46
CA SER A 506 35.79 3.10 24.73
C SER A 506 37.02 2.19 24.54
N SER A 507 37.69 2.26 23.38
CA SER A 507 38.89 1.48 23.04
C SER A 507 40.19 2.28 23.07
N ARG A 508 40.22 3.51 23.64
CA ARG A 508 41.49 4.11 24.07
C ARG A 508 41.99 3.41 25.34
N ARG A 509 42.69 2.29 25.13
CA ARG A 509 43.61 1.67 26.09
C ARG A 509 44.40 2.76 26.80
N ARG A 510 44.25 2.84 28.12
CA ARG A 510 45.18 3.53 29.01
C ARG A 510 46.52 2.78 28.93
N ASN A 511 47.37 3.15 27.98
CA ASN A 511 48.81 3.02 28.19
C ASN A 511 49.24 4.25 28.97
N LYS A 512 49.25 4.13 30.30
CA LYS A 512 50.09 4.97 31.15
C LYS A 512 51.41 4.22 31.32
N VAL A 513 52.48 4.84 30.85
CA VAL A 513 53.81 4.72 31.47
C VAL A 513 53.74 5.38 32.84
#